data_AF-A0A929HP81-F1
#
_entry.id   AF-A0A929HP81-F1
#
_cell.length_a   1.000
_cell.length_b   1.000
_cell.length_c   1.000
_cell.angle_alpha   90.00
_cell.angle_beta   90.00
_cell.angle_gamma   90.00
#
_symmetry.space_group_name_H-M   'P 1'
#
loop_
_entity.id
_entity.type
_entity.pdbx_description
1 polymer ?
#
loop_
_entity_poly.entity_id
_entity_poly.type
_entity_poly.pdbx_seq_one_letter_code
_entity_poly.pdbx_strand_id
1 'polypeptide(L)'
;MAKIPPTGDSMVTEILETINTTLEGQHKKAMDEYREATNKRHKLLGKMTPFWRKLSQTLTEVDKTITGLQERSEAIDSRMKEYEEIRKGTDSSVRALTSSSMTQFVIAGFVLLIAIGGAMINFNLIALPMSEMVGGGSYIGPYKASNVAALVIIMVEVTMGLFLMESLRITKLFPIIGAMDDKMRTRMVYITFSILFILASVEASLAFMRDVIAADMQALRQTLANVEAVESSTSWIPTVGQMVMGFILPFALTFVAIPLESFIHSARTVGGVAFTASLRTIAFMLRLTGNIAKESGSLMINVYDLIILLPLWIERHVHREHGSSSKTEEQTDISSHPSGSAESRGGGLL
;
A
#
# COMPACT_ATOMS: atom_id res chain seq x y z
N MET A 1 82.95 -37.87 -0.43
CA MET A 1 84.37 -37.92 -0.83
C MET A 1 85.12 -38.66 0.27
N ALA A 2 85.51 -39.91 0.01
CA ALA A 2 86.85 -40.33 -0.40
C ALA A 2 87.74 -40.64 0.83
N LYS A 3 87.75 -41.93 1.21
CA LYS A 3 88.56 -42.53 2.26
C LYS A 3 89.93 -42.87 1.64
N ILE A 4 90.86 -41.92 1.64
CA ILE A 4 92.25 -42.11 1.17
C ILE A 4 93.15 -42.24 2.40
N PRO A 5 94.02 -43.26 2.51
CA PRO A 5 94.95 -43.37 3.64
C PRO A 5 96.06 -42.31 3.53
N PRO A 6 96.38 -41.56 4.59
CA PRO A 6 97.38 -40.50 4.49
C PRO A 6 98.79 -41.10 4.55
N THR A 7 99.59 -40.80 3.53
CA THR A 7 101.05 -40.99 3.54
C THR A 7 101.66 -39.59 3.60
N GLY A 8 101.85 -39.04 4.80
CA GLY A 8 102.34 -37.67 5.03
C GLY A 8 102.25 -37.25 6.50
N ASP A 9 103.17 -36.38 6.93
CA ASP A 9 103.47 -35.99 8.31
C ASP A 9 102.24 -35.88 9.22
N SER A 10 102.22 -36.68 10.28
CA SER A 10 101.10 -36.86 11.22
C SER A 10 100.54 -35.53 11.71
N MET A 11 101.42 -34.55 11.93
CA MET A 11 101.05 -33.25 12.49
C MET A 11 100.19 -32.40 11.54
N VAL A 12 100.46 -32.43 10.23
CA VAL A 12 99.69 -31.63 9.24
C VAL A 12 98.31 -32.25 9.01
N THR A 13 98.24 -33.58 9.02
CA THR A 13 96.97 -34.30 8.91
C THR A 13 96.09 -34.03 10.13
N GLU A 14 96.67 -34.02 11.33
CA GLU A 14 95.98 -33.71 12.58
C GLU A 14 95.50 -32.24 12.64
N ILE A 15 96.29 -31.29 12.14
CA ILE A 15 95.89 -29.87 12.05
C ILE A 15 94.74 -29.69 11.04
N LEU A 16 94.82 -30.30 9.86
CA LEU A 16 93.76 -30.21 8.85
C LEU A 16 92.47 -30.88 9.33
N GLU A 17 92.58 -32.01 10.03
CA GLU A 17 91.44 -32.66 10.67
C GLU A 17 90.82 -31.77 11.75
N THR A 18 91.65 -31.12 12.58
CA THR A 18 91.19 -30.16 13.60
C THR A 18 90.50 -28.94 12.98
N ILE A 19 91.05 -28.39 11.89
CA ILE A 19 90.45 -27.27 11.16
C ILE A 19 89.11 -27.70 10.55
N ASN A 20 89.05 -28.85 9.89
CA ASN A 20 87.80 -29.34 9.30
C ASN A 20 86.73 -29.55 10.37
N THR A 21 87.09 -30.19 11.48
CA THR A 21 86.17 -30.43 12.61
C THR A 21 85.69 -29.12 13.24
N THR A 22 86.57 -28.13 13.36
CA THR A 22 86.22 -26.80 13.88
C THR A 22 85.32 -26.05 12.91
N LEU A 23 85.59 -26.13 11.61
CA LEU A 23 84.84 -25.44 10.56
C LEU A 23 83.45 -26.07 10.36
N GLU A 24 83.34 -27.40 10.39
CA GLU A 24 82.06 -28.10 10.47
C GLU A 24 81.29 -27.74 11.74
N GLY A 25 81.97 -27.65 12.88
CA GLY A 25 81.38 -27.22 14.16
C GLY A 25 80.84 -25.79 14.10
N GLN A 26 81.62 -24.84 13.55
CA GLN A 26 81.19 -23.45 13.38
C GLN A 26 80.07 -23.30 12.35
N HIS A 27 80.15 -24.00 11.23
CA HIS A 27 79.08 -24.00 10.22
C HIS A 27 77.78 -24.55 10.81
N LYS A 28 77.85 -25.64 11.58
CA LYS A 28 76.68 -26.20 12.26
C LYS A 28 76.08 -25.20 13.24
N LYS A 29 76.90 -24.55 14.06
CA LYS A 29 76.46 -23.51 15.01
C LYS A 29 75.81 -22.32 14.31
N ALA A 30 76.42 -21.81 13.24
CA ALA A 30 75.86 -20.70 12.46
C ALA A 30 74.53 -21.08 11.78
N MET A 31 74.39 -22.32 11.32
CA MET A 31 73.12 -22.81 10.77
C MET A 31 72.04 -22.98 11.83
N ASP A 32 72.39 -23.44 13.02
CA ASP A 32 71.44 -23.56 14.12
C ASP A 32 70.96 -22.18 14.60
N GLU A 33 71.87 -21.21 14.74
CA GLU A 33 71.52 -19.81 15.05
C GLU A 33 70.65 -19.18 13.95
N TYR A 34 70.98 -19.40 12.67
CA TYR A 34 70.18 -18.90 11.55
C TYR A 34 68.77 -19.51 11.52
N ARG A 35 68.66 -20.83 11.76
CA ARG A 35 67.38 -21.53 11.87
C ARG A 35 66.55 -21.00 13.03
N GLU A 36 67.17 -20.77 14.19
CA GLU A 36 66.48 -20.23 15.36
C GLU A 36 65.97 -18.81 15.12
N ALA A 37 66.79 -17.93 14.53
CA ALA A 37 66.41 -16.56 14.17
C ALA A 37 65.25 -16.54 13.16
N THR A 38 65.30 -17.42 12.16
CA THR A 38 64.25 -17.55 11.12
C THR A 38 62.94 -18.06 11.73
N ASN A 39 63.00 -19.05 12.63
CA ASN A 39 61.84 -19.54 13.37
C ASN A 39 61.21 -18.45 14.25
N LYS A 40 62.02 -17.61 14.92
CA LYS A 40 61.51 -16.48 15.71
C LYS A 40 60.75 -15.47 14.83
N ARG A 41 61.29 -15.14 13.64
CA ARG A 41 60.63 -14.24 12.68
C ARG A 41 59.33 -14.82 12.12
N HIS A 42 59.32 -16.09 11.70
CA HIS A 42 58.10 -16.73 11.22
C HIS A 42 57.04 -16.88 12.31
N LYS A 43 57.44 -17.14 13.56
CA LYS A 43 56.51 -17.19 14.69
C LYS A 43 55.90 -15.81 14.97
N LEU A 44 56.66 -14.73 14.83
CA LEU A 44 56.15 -13.37 14.95
C LEU A 44 55.18 -13.02 13.81
N LEU A 45 55.55 -13.31 12.57
CA LEU A 45 54.67 -13.12 11.40
C LEU A 45 53.38 -13.93 11.53
N GLY A 46 53.48 -15.19 11.96
CA GLY A 46 52.32 -16.05 12.20
C GLY A 46 51.38 -15.50 13.28
N LYS A 47 51.92 -14.84 14.31
CA LYS A 47 51.11 -14.11 15.32
C LYS A 47 50.43 -12.86 14.75
N MET A 48 50.99 -12.24 13.71
CA MET A 48 50.42 -11.04 13.07
C MET A 48 49.34 -11.35 12.03
N THR A 49 49.37 -12.52 11.39
CA THR A 49 48.36 -12.98 10.42
C THR A 49 46.90 -12.77 10.85
N PRO A 50 46.45 -13.12 12.09
CA PRO A 50 45.06 -12.89 12.49
C PRO A 50 44.69 -11.41 12.56
N PHE A 51 45.63 -10.52 12.91
CA PHE A 51 45.39 -9.07 12.95
C PHE A 51 45.23 -8.50 11.54
N TRP A 52 46.06 -8.92 10.58
CA TRP A 52 45.91 -8.53 9.18
C TRP A 52 44.59 -9.00 8.58
N ARG A 53 44.17 -10.23 8.90
CA ARG A 53 42.86 -10.74 8.48
C ARG A 53 41.72 -9.92 9.07
N LYS A 54 41.80 -9.56 10.36
CA LYS A 54 40.80 -8.72 11.02
C LYS A 54 40.73 -7.32 10.40
N LEU A 55 41.88 -6.71 10.12
CA LEU A 55 41.96 -5.40 9.46
C LEU A 55 41.37 -5.42 8.05
N SER A 56 41.69 -6.46 7.27
CA SER A 56 41.10 -6.66 5.94
C SER A 56 39.57 -6.79 6.03
N GLN A 57 39.06 -7.60 6.97
CA GLN A 57 37.62 -7.75 7.19
C GLN A 57 36.94 -6.43 7.56
N THR A 58 37.53 -5.66 8.48
CA THR A 58 36.98 -4.34 8.86
C THR A 58 37.00 -3.36 7.71
N LEU A 59 38.04 -3.38 6.87
CA LEU A 59 38.15 -2.46 5.74
C LEU A 59 37.12 -2.80 4.65
N THR A 60 36.85 -4.09 4.44
CA THR A 60 35.74 -4.55 3.58
C THR A 60 34.37 -4.16 4.13
N GLU A 61 34.17 -4.16 5.45
CA GLU A 61 32.92 -3.72 6.06
C GLU A 61 32.72 -2.19 5.92
N VAL A 62 33.80 -1.41 6.05
CA VAL A 62 33.80 0.04 5.78
C VAL A 62 33.47 0.33 4.31
N ASP A 63 34.07 -0.41 3.37
CA ASP A 63 33.80 -0.26 1.94
C ASP A 63 32.31 -0.51 1.60
N LYS A 64 31.72 -1.57 2.16
CA LYS A 64 30.29 -1.86 2.02
C LYS A 64 29.40 -0.78 2.61
N THR A 65 29.77 -0.24 3.77
CA THR A 65 28.98 0.81 4.41
C THR A 65 29.06 2.14 3.67
N ILE A 66 30.22 2.49 3.10
CA ILE A 66 30.37 3.68 2.23
C ILE A 66 29.56 3.52 0.94
N THR A 67 29.67 2.37 0.27
CA THR A 67 28.89 2.08 -0.94
C THR A 67 27.40 2.13 -0.67
N GLY A 68 26.95 1.48 0.42
CA GLY A 68 25.56 1.52 0.84
C GLY A 68 25.08 2.92 1.26
N LEU A 69 25.97 3.77 1.78
CA LEU A 69 25.65 5.17 2.08
C LEU A 69 25.42 5.96 0.78
N GLN A 70 26.28 5.77 -0.23
CA GLN A 70 26.13 6.42 -1.53
C GLN A 70 24.81 6.04 -2.21
N GLU A 71 24.48 4.75 -2.28
CA GLU A 71 23.19 4.28 -2.85
C GLU A 71 21.99 4.89 -2.12
N ARG A 72 22.05 4.96 -0.78
CA ARG A 72 20.99 5.58 0.02
C ARG A 72 20.90 7.09 -0.22
N SER A 73 22.03 7.78 -0.37
CA SER A 73 22.06 9.20 -0.70
C SER A 73 21.45 9.48 -2.07
N GLU A 74 21.74 8.67 -3.09
CA GLU A 74 21.13 8.79 -4.42
C GLU A 74 19.61 8.56 -4.36
N ALA A 75 19.16 7.55 -3.61
CA ALA A 75 17.73 7.31 -3.40
C ALA A 75 17.04 8.48 -2.68
N ILE A 76 17.68 9.05 -1.65
CA ILE A 76 17.16 10.22 -0.93
C ILE A 76 17.09 11.43 -1.87
N ASP A 77 18.12 11.68 -2.69
CA ASP A 77 18.16 12.81 -3.62
C ASP A 77 17.03 12.72 -4.67
N SER A 78 16.78 11.52 -5.20
CA SER A 78 15.65 11.28 -6.09
C SER A 78 14.30 11.55 -5.42
N ARG A 79 14.12 11.12 -4.16
CA ARG A 79 12.88 11.37 -3.40
C ARG A 79 12.73 12.84 -3.02
N MET A 80 13.83 13.54 -2.76
CA MET A 80 13.82 14.96 -2.46
C MET A 80 13.43 15.78 -3.69
N LYS A 81 13.90 15.40 -4.89
CA LYS A 81 13.44 15.98 -6.16
C LYS A 81 11.95 15.78 -6.38
N GLU A 82 11.46 14.56 -6.21
CA GLU A 82 10.01 14.24 -6.30
C GLU A 82 9.19 15.07 -5.29
N TYR A 83 9.67 15.18 -4.05
CA TYR A 83 9.04 16.02 -3.02
C TYR A 83 9.05 17.51 -3.38
N GLU A 84 10.16 18.03 -3.93
CA GLU A 84 10.26 19.43 -4.34
C GLU A 84 9.31 19.76 -5.50
N GLU A 85 9.14 18.83 -6.45
CA GLU A 85 8.15 18.93 -7.53
C GLU A 85 6.71 18.92 -7.00
N ILE A 86 6.41 18.08 -6.01
CA ILE A 86 5.11 18.07 -5.32
C ILE A 86 4.89 19.41 -4.61
N ARG A 87 5.89 19.93 -3.88
CA ARG A 87 5.82 21.19 -3.16
C ARG A 87 5.66 22.39 -4.09
N LYS A 88 6.27 22.37 -5.27
CA LYS A 88 6.14 23.41 -6.31
C LYS A 88 4.76 23.40 -6.98
N GLY A 89 3.89 22.42 -6.68
CA GLY A 89 2.53 22.36 -7.21
C GLY A 89 2.49 22.14 -8.72
N THR A 90 3.55 21.57 -9.29
CA THR A 90 3.63 21.31 -10.73
C THR A 90 2.54 20.33 -11.13
N ASP A 91 1.75 20.74 -12.13
CA ASP A 91 0.51 20.09 -12.58
C ASP A 91 0.68 18.64 -13.08
N SER A 92 1.93 18.21 -13.28
CA SER A 92 2.35 16.85 -13.63
C SER A 92 2.34 15.90 -12.43
N SER A 93 2.83 16.34 -11.26
CA SER A 93 2.96 15.50 -10.06
C SER A 93 1.61 15.29 -9.37
N VAL A 94 0.71 16.28 -9.42
CA VAL A 94 -0.69 16.13 -8.95
C VAL A 94 -1.45 15.14 -9.84
N ARG A 95 -1.23 15.18 -11.15
CA ARG A 95 -1.83 14.22 -12.11
C ARG A 95 -1.25 12.82 -11.97
N ALA A 96 0.06 12.69 -11.75
CA ALA A 96 0.72 11.40 -11.53
C ALA A 96 0.23 10.72 -10.24
N LEU A 97 0.13 11.48 -9.14
CA LEU A 97 -0.39 10.98 -7.85
C LEU A 97 -1.87 10.58 -7.95
N THR A 98 -2.67 11.37 -8.67
CA THR A 98 -4.10 11.08 -8.87
C THR A 98 -4.30 9.88 -9.80
N SER A 99 -3.55 9.78 -10.89
CA SER A 99 -3.64 8.64 -11.81
C SER A 99 -3.19 7.34 -11.15
N SER A 100 -2.10 7.37 -10.39
CA SER A 100 -1.59 6.19 -9.67
C SER A 100 -2.58 5.73 -8.60
N SER A 101 -3.11 6.67 -7.81
CA SER A 101 -4.11 6.36 -6.78
C SER A 101 -5.41 5.83 -7.39
N MET A 102 -5.85 6.37 -8.54
CA MET A 102 -7.06 5.91 -9.22
C MET A 102 -6.91 4.48 -9.75
N THR A 103 -5.78 4.16 -10.40
CA THR A 103 -5.50 2.80 -10.87
C THR A 103 -5.40 1.82 -9.69
N GLN A 104 -4.73 2.21 -8.61
CA GLN A 104 -4.66 1.40 -7.38
C GLN A 104 -6.04 1.17 -6.76
N PHE A 105 -6.91 2.19 -6.73
CA PHE A 105 -8.28 2.07 -6.22
C PHE A 105 -9.09 1.05 -7.03
N VAL A 106 -9.00 1.09 -8.36
CA VAL A 106 -9.71 0.15 -9.24
C VAL A 106 -9.17 -1.28 -9.09
N ILE A 107 -7.85 -1.46 -9.11
CA ILE A 107 -7.22 -2.79 -8.95
C ILE A 107 -7.56 -3.36 -7.58
N ALA A 108 -7.35 -2.60 -6.50
CA ALA A 108 -7.63 -3.05 -5.15
C ALA A 108 -9.13 -3.34 -4.95
N GLY A 109 -10.02 -2.52 -5.52
CA GLY A 109 -11.46 -2.75 -5.50
C GLY A 109 -11.87 -4.02 -6.25
N PHE A 110 -11.27 -4.31 -7.41
CA PHE A 110 -11.51 -5.54 -8.15
C PHE A 110 -11.06 -6.78 -7.36
N VAL A 111 -9.87 -6.73 -6.75
CA VAL A 111 -9.39 -7.83 -5.90
C VAL A 111 -10.29 -8.00 -4.67
N LEU A 112 -10.76 -6.91 -4.06
CA LEU A 112 -11.69 -6.96 -2.92
C LEU A 112 -13.05 -7.57 -3.32
N LEU A 113 -13.51 -7.34 -4.55
CA LEU A 113 -14.72 -7.99 -5.08
C LEU A 113 -14.54 -9.51 -5.17
N ILE A 114 -13.40 -9.98 -5.68
CA ILE A 114 -13.06 -11.41 -5.70
C ILE A 114 -13.04 -11.98 -4.27
N ALA A 115 -12.46 -11.24 -3.32
CA ALA A 115 -12.46 -11.61 -1.91
C ALA A 115 -13.86 -11.75 -1.31
N ILE A 116 -14.79 -10.85 -1.65
CA ILE A 116 -16.21 -10.97 -1.26
C ILE A 116 -16.82 -12.25 -1.84
N GLY A 117 -16.44 -12.63 -3.07
CA GLY A 117 -16.80 -13.93 -3.65
C GLY A 117 -16.30 -15.12 -2.82
N GLY A 118 -15.04 -15.07 -2.38
CA GLY A 118 -14.48 -16.07 -1.46
C GLY A 118 -15.22 -16.16 -0.13
N ALA A 119 -15.57 -15.00 0.47
CA ALA A 119 -16.34 -14.94 1.71
C ALA A 119 -17.77 -15.47 1.53
N MET A 120 -18.40 -15.26 0.37
CA MET A 120 -19.71 -15.85 0.05
C MET A 120 -19.65 -17.37 -0.08
N ILE A 121 -18.58 -17.91 -0.66
CA ILE A 121 -18.36 -19.37 -0.72
C ILE A 121 -18.21 -19.92 0.70
N ASN A 122 -17.36 -19.30 1.52
CA ASN A 122 -17.16 -19.69 2.90
C ASN A 122 -18.48 -19.63 3.71
N PHE A 123 -19.26 -18.56 3.56
CA PHE A 123 -20.59 -18.43 4.18
C PHE A 123 -21.52 -19.59 3.82
N ASN A 124 -21.58 -19.97 2.55
CA ASN A 124 -22.43 -21.08 2.11
C ASN A 124 -21.96 -22.45 2.61
N LEU A 125 -20.65 -22.63 2.82
CA LEU A 125 -20.13 -23.86 3.44
C LEU A 125 -20.55 -23.99 4.91
N ILE A 126 -20.68 -22.86 5.62
CA ILE A 126 -20.94 -22.83 7.06
C ILE A 126 -22.43 -22.72 7.41
N ALA A 127 -23.21 -21.96 6.64
CA ALA A 127 -24.56 -21.57 7.05
C ALA A 127 -25.54 -22.74 7.22
N LEU A 128 -25.40 -23.80 6.41
CA LEU A 128 -26.32 -24.94 6.43
C LEU A 128 -26.08 -25.90 7.61
N PRO A 129 -24.85 -26.34 7.91
CA PRO A 129 -24.56 -27.06 9.16
C PRO A 129 -24.95 -26.26 10.41
N MET A 130 -24.75 -24.94 10.38
CA MET A 130 -25.12 -24.06 11.49
C MET A 130 -26.63 -23.96 11.70
N SER A 131 -27.46 -24.16 10.68
CA SER A 131 -28.91 -24.23 10.87
C SER A 131 -29.33 -25.46 11.67
N GLU A 132 -28.62 -26.58 11.55
CA GLU A 132 -28.90 -27.74 12.40
C GLU A 132 -28.41 -27.55 13.83
N MET A 133 -27.23 -26.96 14.03
CA MET A 133 -26.66 -26.76 15.38
C MET A 133 -27.33 -25.65 16.19
N VAL A 134 -27.73 -24.55 15.55
CA VAL A 134 -28.30 -23.36 16.22
C VAL A 134 -29.84 -23.35 16.13
N GLY A 135 -30.42 -24.33 15.41
CA GLY A 135 -31.85 -24.48 15.20
C GLY A 135 -32.34 -23.75 13.95
N GLY A 136 -32.75 -24.49 12.92
CA GLY A 136 -33.04 -23.94 11.59
C GLY A 136 -34.33 -23.12 11.53
N GLY A 137 -35.20 -23.30 12.53
CA GLY A 137 -36.38 -22.47 12.77
C GLY A 137 -36.15 -21.32 13.76
N SER A 138 -34.93 -21.14 14.27
CA SER A 138 -34.59 -20.04 15.17
C SER A 138 -34.31 -18.77 14.36
N TYR A 139 -35.00 -17.69 14.67
CA TYR A 139 -34.86 -16.40 14.01
C TYR A 139 -34.43 -15.33 15.02
N ILE A 140 -33.50 -14.47 14.59
CA ILE A 140 -33.11 -13.27 15.32
C ILE A 140 -33.66 -12.09 14.52
N GLY A 141 -34.83 -11.58 14.94
CA GLY A 141 -35.57 -10.59 14.17
C GLY A 141 -35.99 -11.14 12.80
N PRO A 142 -35.67 -10.47 11.67
CA PRO A 142 -36.04 -10.94 10.33
C PRO A 142 -35.05 -11.96 9.74
N TYR A 143 -33.92 -12.24 10.40
CA TYR A 143 -32.86 -13.09 9.87
C TYR A 143 -32.84 -14.47 10.57
N LYS A 144 -32.51 -15.52 9.82
CA LYS A 144 -32.26 -16.86 10.38
C LYS A 144 -31.04 -16.83 11.31
N ALA A 145 -31.13 -17.46 12.48
CA ALA A 145 -30.03 -17.51 13.44
C ALA A 145 -28.76 -18.14 12.83
N SER A 146 -28.90 -19.13 11.94
CA SER A 146 -27.80 -19.75 11.22
C SER A 146 -26.99 -18.77 10.36
N ASN A 147 -27.67 -17.85 9.68
CA ASN A 147 -27.02 -16.84 8.83
C ASN A 147 -26.25 -15.85 9.70
N VAL A 148 -26.82 -15.45 10.84
CA VAL A 148 -26.15 -14.55 11.78
C VAL A 148 -24.91 -15.24 12.36
N ALA A 149 -25.03 -16.49 12.77
CA ALA A 149 -23.91 -17.25 13.33
C ALA A 149 -22.76 -17.46 12.33
N ALA A 150 -23.08 -17.81 11.08
CA ALA A 150 -22.09 -17.93 10.00
C ALA A 150 -21.38 -16.59 9.73
N LEU A 151 -22.12 -15.48 9.71
CA LEU A 151 -21.54 -14.15 9.52
C LEU A 151 -20.62 -13.76 10.69
N VAL A 152 -20.99 -14.08 11.92
CA VAL A 152 -20.14 -13.82 13.11
C VAL A 152 -18.82 -14.58 13.02
N ILE A 153 -18.84 -15.85 12.60
CA ILE A 153 -17.61 -16.63 12.40
C ILE A 153 -16.70 -15.93 11.39
N ILE A 154 -17.22 -15.60 10.20
CA ILE A 154 -16.46 -14.91 9.15
C ILE A 154 -15.94 -13.54 9.63
N MET A 155 -16.73 -12.78 10.38
CA MET A 155 -16.28 -11.48 10.93
C MET A 155 -15.13 -11.63 11.92
N VAL A 156 -15.21 -12.61 12.83
CA VAL A 156 -14.12 -12.90 13.75
C VAL A 156 -12.88 -13.33 12.97
N GLU A 157 -13.06 -14.16 11.95
CA GLU A 157 -11.99 -14.70 11.14
C GLU A 157 -11.27 -13.63 10.31
N VAL A 158 -12.01 -12.77 9.60
CA VAL A 158 -11.47 -11.60 8.89
C VAL A 158 -10.74 -10.67 9.87
N THR A 159 -11.28 -10.45 11.07
CA THR A 159 -10.64 -9.61 12.10
C THR A 159 -9.32 -10.21 12.56
N MET A 160 -9.29 -11.52 12.87
CA MET A 160 -8.05 -12.21 13.28
C MET A 160 -7.04 -12.25 12.13
N GLY A 161 -7.50 -12.41 10.89
CA GLY A 161 -6.68 -12.32 9.68
C GLY A 161 -6.03 -10.95 9.51
N LEU A 162 -6.79 -9.88 9.67
CA LEU A 162 -6.27 -8.51 9.65
C LEU A 162 -5.19 -8.30 10.73
N PHE A 163 -5.43 -8.75 11.96
CA PHE A 163 -4.45 -8.64 13.04
C PHE A 163 -3.20 -9.50 12.81
N LEU A 164 -3.34 -10.68 12.20
CA LEU A 164 -2.20 -11.51 11.82
C LEU A 164 -1.33 -10.80 10.77
N MET A 165 -1.95 -10.23 9.73
CA MET A 165 -1.23 -9.54 8.65
C MET A 165 -0.54 -8.26 9.13
N GLU A 166 -1.18 -7.54 10.06
CA GLU A 166 -0.58 -6.38 10.71
C GLU A 166 0.59 -6.77 11.63
N SER A 167 0.44 -7.85 12.41
CA SER A 167 1.50 -8.36 13.30
C SER A 167 2.71 -8.88 12.53
N LEU A 168 2.50 -9.39 11.32
CA LEU A 168 3.57 -9.79 10.40
C LEU A 168 4.21 -8.60 9.66
N ARG A 169 3.71 -7.37 9.84
CA ARG A 169 4.13 -6.15 9.13
C ARG A 169 4.00 -6.26 7.60
N ILE A 170 3.08 -7.11 7.13
CA ILE A 170 2.70 -7.15 5.71
C ILE A 170 1.81 -5.95 5.41
N THR A 171 0.85 -5.67 6.30
CA THR A 171 -0.01 -4.49 6.24
C THR A 171 0.34 -3.44 7.28
N LYS A 172 -0.12 -2.19 7.07
CA LYS A 172 0.04 -1.06 8.00
C LYS A 172 -1.29 -0.34 8.26
N LEU A 173 -2.36 -1.11 8.44
CA LEU A 173 -3.69 -0.59 8.73
C LEU A 173 -3.80 -0.03 10.16
N PHE A 174 -3.06 -0.60 11.12
CA PHE A 174 -3.13 -0.22 12.53
C PHE A 174 -1.73 0.12 13.08
N PRO A 175 -1.29 1.39 12.96
CA PRO A 175 0.06 1.82 13.37
C PRO A 175 0.44 1.46 14.81
N ILE A 176 -0.55 1.35 15.69
CA ILE A 176 -0.38 0.95 17.10
C ILE A 176 0.25 -0.45 17.20
N ILE A 177 -0.17 -1.40 16.37
CA ILE A 177 0.34 -2.78 16.37
C ILE A 177 1.78 -2.82 15.82
N GLY A 178 2.08 -2.00 14.80
CA GLY A 178 3.42 -1.88 14.23
C GLY A 178 4.47 -1.32 15.20
N ALA A 179 4.04 -0.48 16.14
CA ALA A 179 4.89 0.16 17.16
C ALA A 179 5.11 -0.71 18.42
N MET A 180 4.46 -1.88 18.53
CA MET A 180 4.62 -2.79 19.65
C MET A 180 6.02 -3.41 19.70
N ASP A 181 6.47 -3.80 20.89
CA ASP A 181 7.72 -4.53 21.07
C ASP A 181 7.67 -5.90 20.38
N ASP A 182 8.83 -6.37 19.90
CA ASP A 182 8.91 -7.60 19.11
C ASP A 182 8.38 -8.84 19.84
N LYS A 183 8.49 -8.89 21.18
CA LYS A 183 7.99 -10.02 21.97
C LYS A 183 6.47 -10.05 21.98
N MET A 184 5.81 -8.91 22.22
CA MET A 184 4.35 -8.85 22.21
C MET A 184 3.78 -9.11 20.81
N ARG A 185 4.43 -8.58 19.76
CA ARG A 185 4.04 -8.85 18.37
C ARG A 185 4.11 -10.33 18.02
N THR A 186 5.21 -10.99 18.39
CA THR A 186 5.38 -12.43 18.17
C THR A 186 4.32 -13.25 18.91
N ARG A 187 3.98 -12.87 20.16
CA ARG A 187 2.86 -13.50 20.88
C ARG A 187 1.53 -13.28 20.17
N MET A 188 1.27 -12.08 19.67
CA MET A 188 0.04 -11.79 18.93
C MET A 188 -0.06 -12.68 17.69
N VAL A 189 1.02 -12.85 16.92
CA VAL A 189 1.06 -13.78 15.77
C VAL A 189 0.65 -15.20 16.19
N TYR A 190 1.24 -15.73 17.25
CA TYR A 190 0.89 -17.08 17.72
C TYR A 190 -0.57 -17.18 18.19
N ILE A 191 -1.08 -16.16 18.89
CA ILE A 191 -2.47 -16.14 19.38
C ILE A 191 -3.46 -16.08 18.22
N THR A 192 -3.31 -15.12 17.29
CA THR A 192 -4.24 -14.94 16.17
C THR A 192 -4.17 -16.12 15.21
N PHE A 193 -2.97 -16.63 14.92
CA PHE A 193 -2.82 -17.85 14.12
C PHE A 193 -3.47 -19.06 14.78
N SER A 194 -3.33 -19.24 16.10
CA SER A 194 -3.97 -20.36 16.81
C SER A 194 -5.49 -20.26 16.76
N ILE A 195 -6.05 -19.06 16.94
CA ILE A 195 -7.51 -18.84 16.83
C ILE A 195 -7.99 -19.15 15.41
N LEU A 196 -7.30 -18.64 14.38
CA LEU A 196 -7.63 -18.93 12.98
C LEU A 196 -7.55 -20.43 12.66
N PHE A 197 -6.53 -21.12 13.17
CA PHE A 197 -6.37 -22.55 12.97
C PHE A 197 -7.49 -23.36 13.62
N ILE A 198 -7.92 -22.97 14.82
CA ILE A 198 -9.05 -23.58 15.50
C ILE A 198 -10.34 -23.33 14.70
N LEU A 199 -10.60 -22.10 14.26
CA LEU A 199 -11.77 -21.78 13.45
C LEU A 199 -11.78 -22.55 12.12
N ALA A 200 -10.64 -22.61 11.41
CA ALA A 200 -10.50 -23.40 10.19
C ALA A 200 -10.75 -24.90 10.41
N SER A 201 -10.34 -25.43 11.56
CA SER A 201 -10.62 -26.83 11.93
C SER A 201 -12.11 -27.07 12.20
N VAL A 202 -12.78 -26.11 12.85
CA VAL A 202 -14.23 -26.14 13.06
C VAL A 202 -14.96 -26.06 11.72
N GLU A 203 -14.54 -25.18 10.80
CA GLU A 203 -15.15 -25.04 9.48
C GLU A 203 -14.97 -26.28 8.60
N ALA A 204 -13.80 -26.92 8.66
CA ALA A 204 -13.59 -28.21 8.00
C ALA A 204 -14.55 -29.29 8.52
N SER A 205 -14.80 -29.30 9.84
CA SER A 205 -15.79 -30.20 10.45
C SER A 205 -17.23 -29.83 10.08
N LEU A 206 -17.56 -28.54 9.98
CA LEU A 206 -18.89 -28.10 9.53
C LEU A 206 -19.11 -28.46 8.05
N ALA A 207 -18.11 -28.30 7.20
CA ALA A 207 -18.17 -28.70 5.80
C ALA A 207 -18.41 -30.21 5.65
N PHE A 208 -17.78 -31.04 6.50
CA PHE A 208 -18.10 -32.47 6.58
C PHE A 208 -19.56 -32.72 6.99
N MET A 209 -20.04 -32.04 8.03
CA MET A 209 -21.43 -32.17 8.48
C MET A 209 -22.44 -31.79 7.40
N ARG A 210 -22.12 -30.80 6.57
CA ARG A 210 -22.97 -30.38 5.45
C ARG A 210 -23.26 -31.53 4.49
N ASP A 211 -22.26 -32.35 4.21
CA ASP A 211 -22.39 -33.48 3.28
C ASP A 211 -23.16 -34.64 3.90
N VAL A 212 -22.93 -34.90 5.19
CA VAL A 212 -23.72 -35.89 5.94
C VAL A 212 -25.20 -35.50 5.95
N ILE A 213 -25.51 -34.23 6.23
CA ILE A 213 -26.90 -33.71 6.21
C ILE A 213 -27.50 -33.81 4.80
N ALA A 214 -26.73 -33.49 3.76
CA ALA A 214 -27.20 -33.56 2.38
C ALA A 214 -27.52 -35.01 1.96
N ALA A 215 -26.71 -35.98 2.37
CA ALA A 215 -26.93 -37.40 2.11
C ALA A 215 -28.18 -37.92 2.84
N ASP A 216 -28.36 -37.58 4.11
CA ASP A 216 -29.52 -37.99 4.91
C ASP A 216 -30.83 -37.42 4.32
N MET A 217 -30.82 -36.16 3.92
CA MET A 217 -31.98 -35.52 3.30
C MET A 217 -32.35 -36.12 1.93
N GLN A 218 -31.38 -36.69 1.20
CA GLN A 218 -31.65 -37.44 -0.04
C GLN A 218 -32.26 -38.82 0.25
N ALA A 219 -31.73 -39.54 1.25
CA ALA A 219 -32.28 -40.82 1.68
C ALA A 219 -33.74 -40.68 2.13
N LEU A 220 -34.04 -39.68 2.98
CA LEU A 220 -35.40 -39.38 3.43
C LEU A 220 -36.34 -39.07 2.26
N ARG A 221 -35.90 -38.29 1.27
CA ARG A 221 -36.72 -38.00 0.07
C ARG A 221 -37.01 -39.23 -0.75
N GLN A 222 -36.06 -40.15 -0.90
CA GLN A 222 -36.27 -41.40 -1.63
C GLN A 222 -37.25 -42.32 -0.89
N THR A 223 -37.13 -42.43 0.45
CA THR A 223 -38.10 -43.17 1.28
C THR A 223 -39.50 -42.57 1.19
N LEU A 224 -39.62 -41.23 1.25
CA LEU A 224 -40.91 -40.54 1.14
C LEU A 224 -41.51 -40.63 -0.27
N ALA A 225 -40.69 -40.72 -1.31
CA ALA A 225 -41.14 -40.92 -2.69
C ALA A 225 -41.49 -42.38 -3.02
N ASN A 226 -41.27 -43.32 -2.09
CA ASN A 226 -41.48 -44.76 -2.26
C ASN A 226 -40.78 -45.34 -3.51
N VAL A 227 -39.63 -44.76 -3.87
CA VAL A 227 -38.77 -45.21 -4.97
C VAL A 227 -37.69 -46.12 -4.37
N GLU A 228 -37.35 -47.23 -5.04
CA GLU A 228 -36.23 -48.09 -4.63
C GLU A 228 -34.97 -47.24 -4.44
N ALA A 229 -34.37 -47.33 -3.26
CA ALA A 229 -33.17 -46.58 -2.91
C ALA A 229 -32.03 -47.02 -3.84
N VAL A 230 -31.74 -46.20 -4.85
CA VAL A 230 -30.47 -46.29 -5.57
C VAL A 230 -29.42 -45.83 -4.57
N GLU A 231 -28.54 -46.75 -4.14
CA GLU A 231 -27.41 -46.42 -3.26
C GLU A 231 -26.70 -45.18 -3.81
N SER A 232 -26.81 -44.07 -3.09
CA SER A 232 -26.04 -42.89 -3.38
C SER A 232 -24.60 -43.26 -3.12
N SER A 233 -23.86 -43.55 -4.19
CA SER A 233 -22.43 -43.79 -4.13
C SER A 233 -21.81 -42.56 -3.48
N THR A 234 -21.46 -42.68 -2.20
CA THR A 234 -20.87 -41.61 -1.40
C THR A 234 -19.51 -41.34 -2.01
N SER A 235 -19.46 -40.42 -2.98
CA SER A 235 -18.21 -40.02 -3.57
C SER A 235 -17.46 -39.20 -2.51
N TRP A 236 -16.46 -39.83 -1.90
CA TRP A 236 -15.53 -39.22 -0.95
C TRP A 236 -14.82 -37.97 -1.52
N ILE A 237 -14.75 -37.83 -2.84
CA ILE A 237 -14.05 -36.76 -3.54
C ILE A 237 -14.66 -35.37 -3.24
N PRO A 238 -15.98 -35.12 -3.47
CA PRO A 238 -16.64 -33.89 -3.02
C PRO A 238 -16.45 -33.57 -1.54
N THR A 239 -16.60 -34.57 -0.67
CA THR A 239 -16.52 -34.39 0.78
C THR A 239 -15.13 -33.97 1.23
N VAL A 240 -14.09 -34.67 0.78
CA VAL A 240 -12.71 -34.26 1.04
C VAL A 240 -12.43 -32.88 0.43
N GLY A 241 -12.90 -32.62 -0.79
CA GLY A 241 -12.73 -31.31 -1.43
C GLY A 241 -13.34 -30.16 -0.63
N GLN A 242 -14.50 -30.36 -0.02
CA GLN A 242 -15.19 -29.33 0.77
C GLN A 242 -14.64 -29.18 2.17
N MET A 243 -14.18 -30.26 2.79
CA MET A 243 -13.41 -30.17 4.04
C MET A 243 -12.11 -29.39 3.84
N VAL A 244 -11.38 -29.69 2.76
CA VAL A 244 -10.14 -28.99 2.40
C VAL A 244 -10.43 -27.52 2.08
N MET A 245 -11.49 -27.22 1.32
CA MET A 245 -11.90 -25.84 1.09
C MET A 245 -12.30 -25.13 2.39
N GLY A 246 -13.08 -25.76 3.27
CA GLY A 246 -13.46 -25.20 4.57
C GLY A 246 -12.26 -24.93 5.49
N PHE A 247 -11.19 -25.73 5.37
CA PHE A 247 -9.95 -25.49 6.10
C PHE A 247 -9.10 -24.37 5.48
N ILE A 248 -8.98 -24.32 4.15
CA ILE A 248 -8.07 -23.40 3.43
C ILE A 248 -8.67 -22.00 3.29
N LEU A 249 -9.97 -21.89 3.05
CA LEU A 249 -10.64 -20.62 2.79
C LEU A 249 -10.40 -19.59 3.90
N PRO A 250 -10.42 -19.96 5.19
CA PRO A 250 -10.10 -19.01 6.25
C PRO A 250 -8.73 -18.34 6.09
N PHE A 251 -7.69 -19.15 5.86
CA PHE A 251 -6.35 -18.63 5.61
C PHE A 251 -6.31 -17.79 4.33
N ALA A 252 -7.05 -18.16 3.29
CA ALA A 252 -7.15 -17.36 2.07
C ALA A 252 -7.80 -15.99 2.33
N LEU A 253 -8.81 -15.92 3.19
CA LEU A 253 -9.48 -14.67 3.57
C LEU A 253 -8.58 -13.73 4.38
N THR A 254 -7.55 -14.23 5.06
CA THR A 254 -6.56 -13.35 5.71
C THR A 254 -5.82 -12.45 4.71
N PHE A 255 -5.60 -12.93 3.48
CA PHE A 255 -4.92 -12.14 2.43
C PHE A 255 -5.74 -10.95 1.94
N VAL A 256 -7.04 -10.90 2.26
CA VAL A 256 -7.92 -9.75 1.94
C VAL A 256 -7.44 -8.46 2.62
N ALA A 257 -6.66 -8.57 3.69
CA ALA A 257 -6.01 -7.44 4.34
C ALA A 257 -5.14 -6.60 3.38
N ILE A 258 -4.42 -7.24 2.44
CA ILE A 258 -3.49 -6.58 1.51
C ILE A 258 -4.23 -5.64 0.53
N PRO A 259 -5.21 -6.11 -0.27
CA PRO A 259 -5.97 -5.23 -1.14
C PRO A 259 -6.84 -4.27 -0.32
N LEU A 260 -7.31 -4.64 0.87
CA LEU A 260 -8.07 -3.73 1.73
C LEU A 260 -7.24 -2.51 2.15
N GLU A 261 -5.97 -2.69 2.54
CA GLU A 261 -5.06 -1.58 2.83
C GLU A 261 -4.87 -0.67 1.61
N SER A 262 -4.55 -1.27 0.47
CA SER A 262 -4.37 -0.52 -0.79
C SER A 262 -5.64 0.25 -1.16
N PHE A 263 -6.81 -0.37 -0.97
CA PHE A 263 -8.11 0.23 -1.21
C PHE A 263 -8.37 1.40 -0.26
N ILE A 264 -8.14 1.26 1.05
CA ILE A 264 -8.38 2.33 2.02
C ILE A 264 -7.49 3.55 1.74
N HIS A 265 -6.21 3.34 1.44
CA HIS A 265 -5.28 4.43 1.13
C HIS A 265 -5.67 5.16 -0.15
N SER A 266 -5.95 4.42 -1.23
CA SER A 266 -6.34 5.02 -2.51
C SER A 266 -7.75 5.63 -2.48
N ALA A 267 -8.69 5.03 -1.76
CA ALA A 267 -10.05 5.53 -1.56
C ALA A 267 -10.07 6.88 -0.86
N ARG A 268 -9.18 7.11 0.11
CA ARG A 268 -9.05 8.43 0.76
C ARG A 268 -8.67 9.51 -0.25
N THR A 269 -7.71 9.24 -1.13
CA THR A 269 -7.26 10.20 -2.15
C THR A 269 -8.33 10.41 -3.23
N VAL A 270 -8.85 9.33 -3.81
CA VAL A 270 -9.88 9.38 -4.85
C VAL A 270 -11.16 10.02 -4.32
N GLY A 271 -11.55 9.69 -3.09
CA GLY A 271 -12.69 10.30 -2.39
C GLY A 271 -12.52 11.81 -2.18
N GLY A 272 -11.31 12.26 -1.81
CA GLY A 272 -11.02 13.70 -1.67
C GLY A 272 -11.11 14.46 -2.99
N VAL A 273 -10.58 13.87 -4.08
CA VAL A 273 -10.70 14.43 -5.43
C VAL A 273 -12.16 14.48 -5.88
N ALA A 274 -12.90 13.39 -5.69
CA ALA A 274 -14.31 13.30 -6.02
C ALA A 274 -15.16 14.31 -5.23
N PHE A 275 -14.88 14.50 -3.94
CA PHE A 275 -15.56 15.49 -3.09
C PHE A 275 -15.28 16.93 -3.54
N THR A 276 -14.04 17.23 -3.93
CA THR A 276 -13.69 18.56 -4.47
C THR A 276 -14.40 18.80 -5.81
N ALA A 277 -14.43 17.78 -6.68
CA ALA A 277 -15.12 17.85 -7.97
C ALA A 277 -16.64 18.03 -7.80
N SER A 278 -17.26 17.35 -6.83
CA SER A 278 -18.69 17.48 -6.55
C SER A 278 -19.02 18.88 -6.04
N LEU A 279 -18.24 19.43 -5.09
CA LEU A 279 -18.42 20.81 -4.62
C LEU A 279 -18.28 21.83 -5.75
N ARG A 280 -17.28 21.66 -6.64
CA ARG A 280 -17.10 22.55 -7.80
C ARG A 280 -18.27 22.46 -8.77
N THR A 281 -18.82 21.26 -8.96
CA THR A 281 -20.01 21.03 -9.80
C THR A 281 -21.25 21.69 -9.21
N ILE A 282 -21.46 21.55 -7.89
CA ILE A 282 -22.56 22.20 -7.17
C ILE A 282 -22.42 23.73 -7.26
N ALA A 283 -21.22 24.27 -7.05
CA ALA A 283 -20.97 25.71 -7.18
C ALA A 283 -21.24 26.22 -8.60
N PHE A 284 -20.87 25.45 -9.62
CA PHE A 284 -21.19 25.75 -11.02
C PHE A 284 -22.71 25.76 -11.25
N MET A 285 -23.43 24.74 -10.76
CA MET A 285 -24.89 24.66 -10.90
C MET A 285 -25.58 25.84 -10.21
N LEU A 286 -25.17 26.20 -9.00
CA LEU A 286 -25.70 27.37 -8.28
C LEU A 286 -25.46 28.67 -9.06
N ARG A 287 -24.27 28.85 -9.63
CA ARG A 287 -23.95 30.02 -10.47
C ARG A 287 -24.77 30.04 -11.75
N LEU A 288 -24.94 28.88 -12.40
CA LEU A 288 -25.74 28.75 -13.62
C LEU A 288 -27.20 29.12 -13.33
N THR A 289 -27.79 28.55 -12.27
CA THR A 289 -29.15 28.88 -11.84
C THR A 289 -29.28 30.35 -11.46
N GLY A 290 -28.31 30.93 -10.75
CA GLY A 290 -28.30 32.34 -10.39
C GLY A 290 -28.25 33.26 -11.62
N ASN A 291 -27.44 32.94 -12.62
CA ASN A 291 -27.38 33.70 -13.87
C ASN A 291 -28.68 33.59 -14.67
N ILE A 292 -29.26 32.39 -14.77
CA ILE A 292 -30.56 32.19 -15.44
C ILE A 292 -31.65 32.99 -14.75
N ALA A 293 -31.69 32.99 -13.41
CA ALA A 293 -32.67 33.76 -12.64
C ALA A 293 -32.50 35.28 -12.82
N LYS A 294 -31.25 35.76 -12.93
CA LYS A 294 -30.97 37.17 -13.18
C LYS A 294 -31.43 37.60 -14.58
N GLU A 295 -31.09 36.82 -15.60
CA GLU A 295 -31.51 37.11 -16.98
C GLU A 295 -33.01 36.97 -17.17
N SER A 296 -33.65 35.97 -16.55
CA SER A 296 -35.11 35.83 -16.59
C SER A 296 -35.81 37.01 -15.91
N GLY A 297 -35.27 37.50 -14.79
CA GLY A 297 -35.75 38.72 -14.14
C GLY A 297 -35.65 39.95 -15.03
N SER A 298 -34.51 40.15 -15.70
CA SER A 298 -34.34 41.26 -16.65
C SER A 298 -35.27 41.15 -17.85
N LEU A 299 -35.47 39.94 -18.39
CA LEU A 299 -36.41 39.70 -19.47
C LEU A 299 -37.85 40.01 -19.04
N MET A 300 -38.24 39.62 -17.81
CA MET A 300 -39.57 39.91 -17.28
C MET A 300 -39.82 41.41 -17.14
N ILE A 301 -38.82 42.17 -16.67
CA ILE A 301 -38.89 43.64 -16.59
C ILE A 301 -39.03 44.23 -18.01
N ASN A 302 -38.21 43.81 -18.97
CA ASN A 302 -38.28 44.34 -20.34
C ASN A 302 -39.61 44.03 -21.03
N VAL A 303 -40.19 42.85 -20.79
CA VAL A 303 -41.52 42.48 -21.30
C VAL A 303 -42.60 43.35 -20.64
N TYR A 304 -42.49 43.60 -19.34
CA TYR A 304 -43.42 44.46 -18.62
C TYR A 304 -43.37 45.91 -19.12
N ASP A 305 -42.16 46.45 -19.32
CA ASP A 305 -41.95 47.78 -19.89
C ASP A 305 -42.53 47.89 -21.31
N LEU A 306 -42.35 46.86 -22.15
CA LEU A 306 -42.93 46.81 -23.50
C LEU A 306 -44.46 46.87 -23.47
N ILE A 307 -45.10 46.15 -22.54
CA ILE A 307 -46.55 46.12 -22.38
C ILE A 307 -47.08 47.49 -21.92
N ILE A 308 -46.34 48.21 -21.07
CA ILE A 308 -46.71 49.57 -20.63
C ILE A 308 -46.45 50.63 -21.71
N LEU A 309 -45.37 50.49 -22.48
CA LEU A 309 -45.00 51.44 -23.53
C LEU A 309 -45.94 51.41 -24.74
N LEU A 310 -46.52 50.25 -25.06
CA LEU A 310 -47.47 50.08 -26.15
C LEU A 310 -48.69 51.03 -26.08
N PRO A 311 -49.43 51.10 -24.96
CA PRO A 311 -50.54 52.05 -24.82
C PRO A 311 -50.07 53.51 -24.75
N LEU A 312 -48.94 53.80 -24.10
CA LEU A 312 -48.37 55.16 -24.02
C LEU A 312 -47.89 55.70 -25.39
N TRP A 313 -47.39 54.82 -26.26
CA TRP A 313 -46.99 55.19 -27.61
C TRP A 313 -48.21 55.49 -28.49
N ILE A 314 -49.27 54.68 -28.35
CA ILE A 314 -50.57 54.93 -28.99
C ILE A 314 -51.18 56.25 -28.51
N GLU A 315 -51.15 56.51 -27.20
CA GLU A 315 -51.64 57.76 -26.61
C GLU A 315 -50.85 58.98 -27.10
N ARG A 316 -49.51 58.89 -27.17
CA ARG A 316 -48.67 59.97 -27.73
C ARG A 316 -48.91 60.20 -29.20
N HIS A 317 -49.14 59.15 -30.01
CA HIS A 317 -49.44 59.34 -31.43
C HIS A 317 -50.78 60.05 -31.64
N VAL A 318 -51.79 59.72 -30.83
CA VAL A 318 -53.11 60.38 -30.87
C VAL A 318 -53.06 61.83 -30.36
N HIS A 319 -52.26 62.11 -29.32
CA HIS A 319 -52.13 63.47 -28.79
C HIS A 319 -51.22 64.39 -29.62
N ARG A 320 -50.28 63.85 -30.42
CA ARG A 320 -49.39 64.68 -31.26
C ARG A 320 -50.10 65.26 -32.48
N GLU A 321 -51.24 64.71 -32.90
CA GLU A 321 -52.10 65.33 -33.91
C GLU A 321 -52.94 66.50 -33.37
N HIS A 322 -53.05 66.68 -32.05
CA HIS A 322 -53.82 67.78 -31.44
C HIS A 322 -52.95 68.92 -30.87
N GLY A 323 -51.62 68.84 -30.96
CA GLY A 323 -50.68 69.79 -30.34
C GLY A 323 -49.95 70.75 -31.29
N SER A 324 -50.40 70.91 -32.53
CA SER A 324 -49.78 71.78 -33.54
C SER A 324 -50.47 73.16 -33.62
N SER A 325 -50.48 73.93 -32.53
CA SER A 325 -50.68 75.39 -32.63
C SER A 325 -50.17 76.13 -31.38
N SER A 326 -49.38 77.18 -31.61
CA SER A 326 -48.70 78.08 -30.64
C SER A 326 -47.38 77.51 -30.07
N LYS A 327 -46.19 78.10 -30.23
CA LYS A 327 -45.73 79.42 -30.70
C LYS A 327 -44.25 79.31 -31.14
N THR A 328 -43.94 79.93 -32.27
CA THR A 328 -42.62 80.49 -32.65
C THR A 328 -42.63 81.93 -32.12
N GLU A 329 -41.68 82.43 -31.32
CA GLU A 329 -40.40 83.10 -31.65
C GLU A 329 -39.97 83.72 -30.29
N GLU A 330 -38.70 83.70 -29.85
CA GLU A 330 -37.77 84.82 -30.02
C GLU A 330 -36.34 84.40 -29.62
N GLN A 331 -35.38 84.67 -30.53
CA GLN A 331 -33.98 85.13 -30.36
C GLN A 331 -33.48 85.46 -28.93
N THR A 332 -32.22 85.34 -28.52
CA THR A 332 -30.89 85.59 -29.13
C THR A 332 -29.85 85.23 -28.04
N ASP A 333 -28.77 84.54 -28.39
CA ASP A 333 -27.39 85.06 -28.38
C ASP A 333 -26.71 85.20 -27.00
N ILE A 334 -25.61 84.45 -26.77
CA ILE A 334 -24.32 84.92 -26.22
C ILE A 334 -23.38 83.71 -26.01
N SER A 335 -22.20 83.92 -26.57
CA SER A 335 -20.95 83.17 -26.53
C SER A 335 -20.34 82.95 -25.13
N SER A 336 -19.52 81.90 -24.98
CA SER A 336 -18.12 81.94 -24.51
C SER A 336 -17.65 80.64 -23.80
N HIS A 337 -16.97 79.79 -24.57
CA HIS A 337 -15.59 79.28 -24.31
C HIS A 337 -15.24 78.53 -22.98
N PRO A 338 -14.03 77.91 -22.84
CA PRO A 338 -13.86 76.45 -22.93
C PRO A 338 -13.17 75.77 -21.73
N SER A 339 -13.00 74.44 -21.84
CA SER A 339 -11.93 73.58 -21.30
C SER A 339 -11.60 73.61 -19.79
N GLY A 340 -11.64 72.44 -19.17
CA GLY A 340 -11.03 72.18 -17.86
C GLY A 340 -10.72 70.70 -17.67
N SER A 341 -9.51 70.32 -18.04
CA SER A 341 -8.83 69.07 -17.70
C SER A 341 -8.43 69.02 -16.21
N ALA A 342 -8.59 67.87 -15.56
CA ALA A 342 -7.76 67.36 -14.45
C ALA A 342 -8.14 65.88 -14.25
N GLU A 343 -7.34 64.91 -14.69
CA GLU A 343 -6.11 64.44 -14.04
C GLU A 343 -6.38 63.78 -12.67
N SER A 344 -6.36 62.45 -12.64
CA SER A 344 -5.84 61.69 -11.51
C SER A 344 -5.25 60.38 -12.02
N ARG A 345 -3.93 60.45 -12.25
CA ARG A 345 -3.00 59.32 -12.39
C ARG A 345 -2.28 59.19 -11.05
N GLY A 346 -2.03 57.96 -10.62
CA GLY A 346 -1.09 57.60 -9.54
C GLY A 346 -1.80 56.78 -8.45
N GLY A 347 -1.39 55.57 -8.09
CA GLY A 347 -0.09 54.92 -8.24
C GLY A 347 0.42 54.53 -6.85
N GLY A 348 0.98 53.31 -6.74
CA GLY A 348 1.77 52.86 -5.58
C GLY A 348 0.95 52.18 -4.49
N LEU A 349 1.10 50.87 -4.30
CA LEU A 349 2.12 50.27 -3.42
C LEU A 349 1.91 50.65 -1.96
N LEU A 350 1.26 49.76 -1.21
CA LEU A 350 1.86 49.02 -0.10
C LEU A 350 1.11 47.69 0.08
#